data_AF-A0A9P5T896-F1
#
_entry.id   AF-A0A9P5T896-F1
#
_cell.length_a   1.000
_cell.length_b   1.000
_cell.length_c   1.000
_cell.angle_alpha   90.00
_cell.angle_beta   90.00
_cell.angle_gamma   90.00
#
_symmetry.space_group_name_H-M   'P 1'
#
loop_
_entity.id
_entity.type
_entity.pdbx_description
1 polymer ?
#
loop_
_entity_poly.entity_id
_entity_poly.type
_entity_poly.pdbx_seq_one_letter_code
_entity_poly.pdbx_strand_id
1 'polypeptide(L)'
;MSSANESQAAASLTLLSQTCALSITALRSNPAVKQLPLSALRTDFISILSVIYSNTTKLSIALNPSNPTYSAATTPLKDLITHSSTLASNASSFLPNVHGRALTAEVHSTATDVLTALQELAHAHLSLLTNPPSKDDAAIPRSSSDTYLAKTGVVHELITQAKADHPKGLSKTNLIAVRKRWREHSDIVADAAATLETEAFPPNDGDDDDDDDFDDGWDDPELGLIMPGKLSPEQVELAKNVRTRSPHSPRRDF
;
A
#
# COMPACT_ATOMS: atom_id res chain seq x y z
N MET A 1 38.79 3.41 -8.06
CA MET A 1 37.59 3.85 -8.81
C MET A 1 36.31 3.22 -8.29
N SER A 2 36.28 1.92 -7.96
CA SER A 2 35.07 1.26 -7.41
C SER A 2 34.53 1.91 -6.12
N SER A 3 35.40 2.23 -5.15
CA SER A 3 34.99 2.78 -3.84
C SER A 3 34.36 4.17 -3.89
N ALA A 4 34.74 5.01 -4.87
CA ALA A 4 34.16 6.34 -5.04
C ALA A 4 32.75 6.27 -5.65
N ASN A 5 32.53 5.36 -6.60
CA ASN A 5 31.22 5.15 -7.19
C ASN A 5 30.25 4.51 -6.18
N GLU A 6 30.76 3.62 -5.34
CA GLU A 6 30.01 2.98 -4.26
C GLU A 6 29.55 4.00 -3.20
N SER A 7 30.45 4.87 -2.73
CA SER A 7 30.07 5.93 -1.78
C SER A 7 29.08 6.92 -2.38
N GLN A 8 29.24 7.25 -3.67
CA GLN A 8 28.28 8.08 -4.40
C GLN A 8 26.90 7.40 -4.53
N ALA A 9 26.86 6.10 -4.79
CA ALA A 9 25.62 5.33 -4.85
C ALA A 9 24.93 5.30 -3.49
N ALA A 10 25.67 5.07 -2.41
CA ALA A 10 25.14 5.12 -1.04
C ALA A 10 24.54 6.50 -0.70
N ALA A 11 25.28 7.59 -0.97
CA ALA A 11 24.78 8.94 -0.76
C ALA A 11 23.49 9.23 -1.57
N SER A 12 23.44 8.75 -2.81
CA SER A 12 22.27 8.92 -3.69
C SER A 12 21.07 8.10 -3.22
N LEU A 13 21.27 6.90 -2.69
CA LEU A 13 20.21 6.09 -2.07
C LEU A 13 19.64 6.76 -0.82
N THR A 14 20.50 7.32 0.04
CA THR A 14 20.06 8.11 1.20
C THR A 14 19.24 9.31 0.76
N LEU A 15 19.71 10.03 -0.26
CA LEU A 15 18.98 11.18 -0.82
C LEU A 15 17.63 10.76 -1.41
N LEU A 16 17.54 9.62 -2.11
CA LEU A 16 16.27 9.08 -2.61
C LEU A 16 15.29 8.80 -1.46
N SER A 17 15.73 8.10 -0.41
CA SER A 17 14.90 7.81 0.76
C SER A 17 14.37 9.09 1.42
N GLN A 18 15.25 10.07 1.66
CA GLN A 18 14.88 11.37 2.24
C GLN A 18 13.91 12.13 1.33
N THR A 19 14.15 12.12 0.02
CA THR A 19 13.28 12.78 -0.96
C THR A 19 11.89 12.17 -0.96
N CYS A 20 11.77 10.84 -0.89
CA CYS A 20 10.47 10.17 -0.76
C CYS A 20 9.74 10.60 0.52
N ALA A 21 10.42 10.60 1.67
CA ALA A 21 9.82 11.01 2.95
C ALA A 21 9.33 12.47 2.93
N LEU A 22 10.14 13.39 2.37
CA LEU A 22 9.76 14.79 2.20
C LEU A 22 8.58 14.93 1.22
N SER A 23 8.58 14.16 0.14
CA SER A 23 7.51 14.16 -0.87
C SER A 23 6.18 13.66 -0.29
N ILE A 24 6.19 12.62 0.54
CA ILE A 24 5.02 12.13 1.29
C ILE A 24 4.49 13.21 2.23
N THR A 25 5.38 13.92 2.92
CA THR A 25 4.99 15.02 3.81
C THR A 25 4.37 16.18 3.02
N ALA A 26 4.95 16.52 1.87
CA ALA A 26 4.45 17.56 0.98
C ALA A 26 3.04 17.24 0.42
N LEU A 27 2.72 15.98 0.15
CA LEU A 27 1.38 15.54 -0.30
C LEU A 27 0.26 15.89 0.68
N ARG A 28 0.57 16.02 1.97
CA ARG A 28 -0.39 16.39 3.02
C ARG A 28 -0.63 17.89 3.09
N SER A 29 0.27 18.68 2.49
CA SER A 29 0.11 20.13 2.40
C SER A 29 -0.91 20.46 1.32
N ASN A 30 -1.65 21.55 1.51
CA ASN A 30 -2.67 22.01 0.56
C ASN A 30 -2.15 23.23 -0.21
N PRO A 31 -1.41 23.05 -1.31
CA PRO A 31 -0.84 24.17 -2.04
C PRO A 31 -1.92 24.98 -2.77
N ALA A 32 -1.72 26.30 -2.85
CA ALA A 32 -2.50 27.16 -3.72
C ALA A 32 -2.06 26.92 -5.19
N VAL A 33 -2.56 25.85 -5.80
CA VAL A 33 -2.17 25.44 -7.16
C VAL A 33 -3.16 25.98 -8.18
N LYS A 34 -2.62 26.38 -9.34
CA LYS A 34 -3.40 26.69 -10.54
C LYS A 34 -4.22 25.46 -10.96
N GLN A 35 -5.49 25.67 -11.30
CA GLN A 35 -6.34 24.59 -11.78
C GLN A 35 -5.81 24.05 -13.12
N LEU A 36 -5.55 22.75 -13.17
CA LEU A 36 -5.07 22.04 -14.36
C LEU A 36 -6.16 21.07 -14.84
N PRO A 37 -6.27 20.80 -16.16
CA PRO A 37 -7.25 19.84 -16.66
C PRO A 37 -7.00 18.44 -16.10
N LEU A 38 -8.08 17.77 -15.65
CA LEU A 38 -8.00 16.43 -15.07
C LEU A 38 -7.34 15.41 -16.02
N SER A 39 -7.63 15.47 -17.32
CA SER A 39 -7.03 14.58 -18.30
C SER A 39 -5.51 14.73 -18.39
N ALA A 40 -5.01 15.97 -18.37
CA ALA A 40 -3.58 16.26 -18.38
C ALA A 40 -2.90 15.74 -17.10
N LEU A 41 -3.46 16.08 -15.92
CA LEU A 41 -2.94 15.63 -14.64
C LEU A 41 -2.83 14.10 -14.56
N ARG A 42 -3.86 13.39 -15.01
CA ARG A 42 -3.87 11.92 -15.03
C ARG A 42 -2.84 11.34 -15.99
N THR A 43 -2.74 11.88 -17.19
CA THR A 43 -1.75 11.42 -18.17
C THR A 43 -0.34 11.61 -17.60
N ASP A 44 -0.05 12.77 -17.02
CA ASP A 44 1.23 13.06 -16.39
C ASP A 44 1.51 12.10 -15.22
N PHE A 45 0.53 11.87 -14.34
CA PHE A 45 0.64 10.92 -13.24
C PHE A 45 1.05 9.52 -13.72
N ILE A 46 0.32 8.98 -14.70
CA ILE A 46 0.58 7.64 -15.25
C ILE A 46 1.93 7.57 -15.99
N SER A 47 2.31 8.64 -16.69
CA SER A 47 3.61 8.76 -17.34
C SER A 47 4.75 8.75 -16.32
N ILE A 48 4.63 9.51 -15.24
CA ILE A 48 5.62 9.54 -14.14
C ILE A 48 5.76 8.14 -13.52
N LEU A 49 4.65 7.47 -13.22
CA LEU A 49 4.68 6.08 -12.69
C LEU A 49 5.41 5.12 -13.66
N SER A 50 5.21 5.29 -14.97
CA SER A 50 5.87 4.44 -15.97
C SER A 50 7.39 4.66 -16.01
N VAL A 51 7.84 5.91 -15.83
CA VAL A 51 9.27 6.21 -15.77
C VAL A 51 9.89 5.69 -14.46
N ILE A 52 9.19 5.83 -13.33
CA ILE A 52 9.60 5.25 -12.05
C ILE A 52 9.79 3.74 -12.19
N TYR A 53 8.82 3.02 -12.75
CA TYR A 53 8.92 1.58 -13.00
C TYR A 53 10.20 1.21 -13.76
N SER A 54 10.47 1.90 -14.87
CA SER A 54 11.65 1.63 -15.69
C SER A 54 12.95 1.87 -14.92
N ASN A 55 13.03 2.96 -14.17
CA ASN A 55 14.24 3.29 -13.41
C ASN A 55 14.43 2.41 -12.18
N THR A 56 13.34 1.94 -11.56
CA THR A 56 13.37 0.89 -10.52
C THR A 56 13.99 -0.39 -11.08
N THR A 57 13.55 -0.87 -12.25
CA THR A 57 14.15 -2.04 -12.90
C THR A 57 15.65 -1.84 -13.17
N LYS A 58 16.03 -0.71 -13.76
CA LYS A 58 17.44 -0.39 -14.05
C LYS A 58 18.28 -0.34 -12.77
N LEU A 59 17.75 0.23 -11.70
CA LEU A 59 18.41 0.31 -10.40
C LEU A 59 18.68 -1.09 -9.83
N SER A 60 17.66 -1.95 -9.79
CA SER A 60 17.77 -3.31 -9.24
C SER A 60 18.77 -4.17 -10.02
N ILE A 61 18.86 -3.98 -11.34
CA ILE A 61 19.89 -4.63 -12.16
C ILE A 61 21.28 -4.06 -11.87
N ALA A 62 21.43 -2.73 -11.83
CA ALA A 62 22.72 -2.07 -11.63
C ALA A 62 23.30 -2.33 -10.23
N LEU A 63 22.46 -2.43 -9.21
CA LEU A 63 22.85 -2.70 -7.82
C LEU A 63 22.62 -4.16 -7.40
N ASN A 64 22.62 -5.08 -8.36
CA ASN A 64 22.54 -6.52 -8.06
C ASN A 64 23.70 -6.93 -7.14
N PRO A 65 23.44 -7.53 -5.96
CA PRO A 65 24.47 -7.91 -5.00
C PRO A 65 25.54 -8.86 -5.53
N SER A 66 25.21 -9.70 -6.53
CA SER A 66 26.18 -10.64 -7.10
C SER A 66 27.25 -9.94 -7.95
N ASN A 67 26.92 -8.82 -8.59
CA ASN A 67 27.86 -8.07 -9.44
C ASN A 67 27.41 -6.60 -9.57
N PRO A 68 27.59 -5.79 -8.51
CA PRO A 68 27.12 -4.41 -8.51
C PRO A 68 27.94 -3.54 -9.46
N THR A 69 27.24 -2.80 -10.32
CA THR A 69 27.81 -1.81 -11.23
C THR A 69 27.37 -0.41 -10.78
N TYR A 70 28.02 0.12 -9.74
CA TYR A 70 27.62 1.38 -9.10
C TYR A 70 27.58 2.59 -10.05
N SER A 71 28.45 2.64 -11.06
CA SER A 71 28.42 3.70 -12.09
C SER A 71 27.17 3.65 -12.96
N ALA A 72 26.60 2.46 -13.20
CA ALA A 72 25.36 2.31 -13.95
C ALA A 72 24.12 2.70 -13.12
N ALA A 73 24.23 2.69 -11.79
CA ALA A 73 23.15 3.07 -10.88
C ALA A 73 22.97 4.60 -10.74
N THR A 74 23.97 5.39 -11.13
CA THR A 74 23.95 6.85 -10.96
C THR A 74 22.77 7.52 -11.67
N THR A 75 22.54 7.17 -12.95
CA THR A 75 21.44 7.76 -13.73
C THR A 75 20.06 7.33 -13.19
N PRO A 76 19.77 6.02 -12.99
CA PRO A 76 18.51 5.60 -12.37
C PRO A 76 18.24 6.25 -11.01
N LEU A 77 19.24 6.41 -10.14
CA LEU A 77 19.06 7.06 -8.84
C LEU A 77 18.68 8.53 -8.97
N LYS A 78 19.39 9.29 -9.83
CA LYS A 78 19.09 10.70 -10.08
C LYS A 78 17.68 10.88 -10.65
N ASP A 79 17.31 10.03 -11.59
CA ASP A 79 15.99 10.07 -12.21
C ASP A 79 14.90 9.71 -11.19
N LEU A 80 15.09 8.67 -10.37
CA LEU A 80 14.15 8.32 -9.30
C LEU A 80 13.97 9.45 -8.30
N ILE A 81 15.04 10.12 -7.86
CA ILE A 81 14.96 11.30 -6.98
C ILE A 81 14.07 12.37 -7.61
N THR A 82 14.33 12.71 -8.87
CA THR A 82 13.60 13.75 -9.60
C THR A 82 12.12 13.37 -9.78
N HIS A 83 11.85 12.13 -10.17
CA HIS A 83 10.50 11.65 -10.43
C HIS A 83 9.69 11.43 -9.15
N SER A 84 10.31 11.13 -8.01
CA SER A 84 9.63 11.10 -6.71
C SER A 84 9.06 12.46 -6.33
N SER A 85 9.85 13.54 -6.44
CA SER A 85 9.35 14.90 -6.19
C SER A 85 8.30 15.33 -7.22
N THR A 86 8.50 14.96 -8.49
CA THR A 86 7.55 15.27 -9.57
C THR A 86 6.23 14.54 -9.36
N LEU A 87 6.25 13.28 -8.90
CA LEU A 87 5.06 12.49 -8.58
C LEU A 87 4.25 13.18 -7.48
N ALA A 88 4.90 13.59 -6.39
CA ALA A 88 4.22 14.29 -5.31
C ALA A 88 3.65 15.64 -5.76
N SER A 89 4.40 16.42 -6.53
CA SER A 89 3.91 17.70 -7.08
C SER A 89 2.70 17.52 -8.00
N ASN A 90 2.73 16.51 -8.88
CA ASN A 90 1.61 16.19 -9.75
C ASN A 90 0.38 15.72 -8.94
N ALA A 91 0.56 14.82 -7.97
CA ALA A 91 -0.51 14.37 -7.09
C ALA A 91 -1.12 15.52 -6.27
N SER A 92 -0.31 16.40 -5.69
CA SER A 92 -0.79 17.60 -4.98
C SER A 92 -1.55 18.59 -5.86
N SER A 93 -1.43 18.48 -7.19
CA SER A 93 -2.21 19.30 -8.12
C SER A 93 -3.64 18.79 -8.30
N PHE A 94 -3.97 17.61 -7.75
CA PHE A 94 -5.36 17.15 -7.67
C PHE A 94 -6.09 17.89 -6.55
N LEU A 95 -6.95 18.84 -6.92
CA LEU A 95 -7.70 19.65 -5.95
C LEU A 95 -9.04 18.98 -5.57
N PRO A 96 -9.35 18.76 -4.27
CA PRO A 96 -10.57 18.09 -3.84
C PRO A 96 -11.87 18.79 -4.28
N ASN A 97 -11.85 20.13 -4.37
CA ASN A 97 -13.01 20.93 -4.74
C ASN A 97 -13.18 21.07 -6.27
N VAL A 98 -12.19 20.69 -7.07
CA VAL A 98 -12.21 20.81 -8.54
C VAL A 98 -12.31 19.44 -9.19
N HIS A 99 -11.47 18.49 -8.79
CA HIS A 99 -11.41 17.15 -9.36
C HIS A 99 -12.22 16.13 -8.55
N GLY A 100 -12.63 16.50 -7.34
CA GLY A 100 -13.41 15.68 -6.42
C GLY A 100 -12.57 15.04 -5.31
N ARG A 101 -13.16 14.97 -4.11
CA ARG A 101 -12.50 14.49 -2.88
C ARG A 101 -12.06 13.03 -2.95
N ALA A 102 -12.91 12.16 -3.50
CA ALA A 102 -12.59 10.73 -3.55
C ALA A 102 -11.45 10.44 -4.52
N LEU A 103 -11.49 11.05 -5.71
CA LEU A 103 -10.41 10.90 -6.69
C LEU A 103 -9.09 11.47 -6.17
N THR A 104 -9.14 12.65 -5.55
CA THR A 104 -7.94 13.26 -4.95
C THR A 104 -7.33 12.36 -3.89
N ALA A 105 -8.16 11.82 -2.98
CA ALA A 105 -7.71 10.88 -1.96
C ALA A 105 -7.09 9.61 -2.57
N GLU A 106 -7.69 9.04 -3.61
CA GLU A 106 -7.16 7.86 -4.32
C GLU A 106 -5.78 8.13 -4.93
N VAL A 107 -5.62 9.27 -5.63
CA VAL A 107 -4.33 9.69 -6.21
C VAL A 107 -3.28 9.90 -5.13
N HIS A 108 -3.63 10.59 -4.04
CA HIS A 108 -2.71 10.83 -2.92
C HIS A 108 -2.28 9.52 -2.24
N SER A 109 -3.21 8.58 -2.04
CA SER A 109 -2.90 7.25 -1.51
C SER A 109 -1.91 6.53 -2.43
N THR A 110 -2.24 6.44 -3.72
CA THR A 110 -1.39 5.75 -4.71
C THR A 110 0.02 6.36 -4.77
N ALA A 111 0.13 7.70 -4.77
CA ALA A 111 1.42 8.37 -4.74
C ALA A 111 2.21 8.06 -3.45
N THR A 112 1.53 8.06 -2.30
CA THR A 112 2.12 7.73 -1.00
C THR A 112 2.64 6.30 -0.98
N ASP A 113 1.86 5.34 -1.47
CA ASP A 113 2.21 3.92 -1.49
C ASP A 113 3.46 3.68 -2.36
N VAL A 114 3.50 4.28 -3.56
CA VAL A 114 4.67 4.19 -4.47
C VAL A 114 5.92 4.84 -3.86
N LEU A 115 5.79 6.04 -3.26
CA LEU A 115 6.92 6.73 -2.62
C LEU A 115 7.44 5.95 -1.41
N THR A 116 6.55 5.32 -0.64
CA THR A 116 6.92 4.47 0.50
C THR A 116 7.64 3.22 0.02
N ALA A 117 7.14 2.55 -1.02
CA ALA A 117 7.81 1.38 -1.59
C ALA A 117 9.20 1.73 -2.18
N LEU A 118 9.36 2.90 -2.81
CA LEU A 118 10.67 3.39 -3.25
C LEU A 118 11.61 3.67 -2.09
N GLN A 119 11.11 4.23 -1.00
CA GLN A 119 11.88 4.46 0.22
C GLN A 119 12.40 3.13 0.80
N GLU A 120 11.53 2.12 0.88
CA GLU A 120 11.89 0.78 1.35
C GLU A 120 12.90 0.09 0.43
N LEU A 121 12.76 0.25 -0.89
CA LEU A 121 13.74 -0.26 -1.85
C LEU A 121 15.11 0.41 -1.66
N ALA A 122 15.15 1.72 -1.45
CA ALA A 122 16.40 2.44 -1.19
C ALA A 122 17.06 1.94 0.11
N HIS A 123 16.28 1.71 1.17
CA HIS A 123 16.76 1.10 2.40
C HIS A 123 17.26 -0.33 2.21
N ALA A 124 16.58 -1.15 1.43
CA ALA A 124 17.02 -2.52 1.13
C ALA A 124 18.40 -2.53 0.45
N HIS A 125 18.63 -1.64 -0.53
CA HIS A 125 19.95 -1.49 -1.14
C HIS A 125 20.99 -0.96 -0.16
N LEU A 126 20.69 0.06 0.64
CA LEU A 126 21.62 0.57 1.66
C LEU A 126 22.06 -0.51 2.64
N SER A 127 21.13 -1.32 3.13
CA SER A 127 21.41 -2.44 4.04
C SER A 127 22.37 -3.46 3.43
N LEU A 128 22.27 -3.70 2.12
CA LEU A 128 23.17 -4.60 1.38
C LEU A 128 24.58 -4.01 1.20
N LEU A 129 24.68 -2.68 1.07
CA LEU A 129 25.97 -1.99 1.01
C LEU A 129 26.66 -2.00 2.39
N THR A 130 25.91 -1.83 3.48
CA THR A 130 26.48 -1.81 4.84
C THR A 130 26.80 -3.19 5.38
N ASN A 131 26.00 -4.20 5.01
CA ASN A 131 26.14 -5.58 5.45
C ASN A 131 26.25 -6.51 4.23
N PRO A 132 27.38 -6.49 3.51
CA PRO A 132 27.56 -7.36 2.36
C PRO A 132 27.52 -8.83 2.82
N PRO A 133 26.87 -9.73 2.06
CA PRO A 133 26.83 -11.14 2.41
C PRO A 133 28.25 -11.71 2.45
N SER A 134 28.62 -12.31 3.59
CA SER A 134 29.90 -12.99 3.80
C SER A 134 30.07 -14.10 2.75
N LYS A 135 31.23 -14.14 2.08
CA LYS A 135 31.54 -15.20 1.09
C LYS A 135 31.61 -16.61 1.69
N ASP A 136 31.75 -16.72 3.02
CA ASP A 136 31.96 -17.99 3.72
C ASP A 136 30.67 -18.69 4.16
N ASP A 137 29.50 -18.03 4.08
CA ASP A 137 28.20 -18.65 4.37
C ASP A 137 27.56 -19.21 3.10
N ALA A 138 28.18 -20.27 2.56
CA ALA A 138 27.61 -21.08 1.48
C ALA A 138 26.36 -21.88 1.90
N ALA A 139 25.92 -21.75 3.16
CA ALA A 139 24.79 -22.44 3.76
C ALA A 139 23.75 -21.47 4.37
N ILE A 140 23.18 -20.58 3.53
CA ILE A 140 21.85 -19.93 3.68
C ILE A 140 21.81 -18.71 4.67
N PRO A 141 21.05 -17.62 4.38
CA PRO A 141 19.89 -17.59 3.49
C PRO A 141 19.93 -16.58 2.34
N ARG A 142 19.29 -16.99 1.24
CA ARG A 142 18.80 -16.14 0.15
C ARG A 142 17.98 -14.92 0.61
N SER A 143 17.63 -14.81 1.89
CA SER A 143 16.70 -13.82 2.43
C SER A 143 17.15 -12.36 2.28
N SER A 144 18.43 -12.04 2.42
CA SER A 144 18.90 -10.64 2.32
C SER A 144 18.97 -10.14 0.88
N SER A 145 19.48 -10.96 -0.05
CA SER A 145 19.44 -10.66 -1.48
C SER A 145 18.03 -10.68 -2.04
N ASP A 146 17.14 -11.51 -1.50
CA ASP A 146 15.75 -11.55 -1.96
C ASP A 146 14.96 -10.34 -1.45
N THR A 147 15.43 -9.66 -0.40
CA THR A 147 14.73 -8.50 0.16
C THR A 147 14.65 -7.34 -0.86
N TYR A 148 15.73 -6.97 -1.55
CA TYR A 148 15.66 -5.87 -2.52
C TYR A 148 14.82 -6.25 -3.75
N LEU A 149 14.84 -7.52 -4.17
CA LEU A 149 14.00 -8.02 -5.26
C LEU A 149 12.51 -8.00 -4.87
N ALA A 150 12.18 -8.41 -3.64
CA ALA A 150 10.83 -8.30 -3.12
C ALA A 150 10.36 -6.84 -3.09
N LYS A 151 11.19 -5.91 -2.60
CA LYS A 151 10.87 -4.47 -2.60
C LYS A 151 10.73 -3.89 -4.02
N THR A 152 11.55 -4.36 -4.96
CA THR A 152 11.40 -4.03 -6.39
C THR A 152 10.04 -4.50 -6.92
N GLY A 153 9.65 -5.73 -6.57
CA GLY A 153 8.35 -6.31 -6.92
C GLY A 153 7.17 -5.49 -6.41
N VAL A 154 7.23 -5.03 -5.14
CA VAL A 154 6.18 -4.17 -4.56
C VAL A 154 6.01 -2.86 -5.34
N VAL A 155 7.11 -2.18 -5.70
CA VAL A 155 7.04 -0.95 -6.53
C VAL A 155 6.37 -1.25 -7.87
N HIS A 156 6.77 -2.36 -8.53
CA HIS A 156 6.21 -2.76 -9.81
C HIS A 156 4.72 -3.11 -9.72
N GLU A 157 4.30 -3.82 -8.68
CA GLU A 157 2.93 -4.22 -8.45
C GLU A 157 2.03 -3.00 -8.26
N LEU A 158 2.40 -2.08 -7.36
CA LEU A 158 1.66 -0.85 -7.11
C LEU A 158 1.48 -0.02 -8.39
N ILE A 159 2.55 0.12 -9.19
CA ILE A 159 2.48 0.86 -10.46
C ILE A 159 1.60 0.13 -11.48
N THR A 160 1.73 -1.19 -11.58
CA THR A 160 0.93 -2.01 -12.51
C THR A 160 -0.55 -1.94 -12.14
N GLN A 161 -0.86 -2.03 -10.84
CA GLN A 161 -2.21 -1.88 -10.33
C GLN A 161 -2.76 -0.49 -10.64
N ALA A 162 -2.02 0.59 -10.34
CA ALA A 162 -2.44 1.97 -10.63
C ALA A 162 -2.73 2.20 -12.12
N LYS A 163 -1.96 1.56 -13.00
CA LYS A 163 -2.10 1.62 -14.46
C LYS A 163 -3.15 0.67 -15.04
N ALA A 164 -3.65 -0.29 -14.27
CA ALA A 164 -4.61 -1.27 -14.76
C ALA A 164 -5.92 -0.60 -15.20
N ASP A 165 -6.67 -1.30 -16.05
CA ASP A 165 -8.00 -0.84 -16.40
C ASP A 165 -8.97 -0.90 -15.21
N HIS A 166 -10.01 -0.08 -15.29
CA HIS A 166 -11.09 -0.07 -14.30
C HIS A 166 -11.73 -1.47 -14.20
N PRO A 167 -12.01 -2.00 -13.00
CA PRO A 167 -12.07 -1.29 -11.70
C PRO A 167 -10.79 -1.29 -10.87
N LYS A 168 -9.71 -1.95 -11.31
CA LYS A 168 -8.53 -2.18 -10.47
C LYS A 168 -7.62 -0.95 -10.39
N GLY A 169 -7.42 -0.25 -11.50
CA GLY A 169 -6.55 0.92 -11.53
C GLY A 169 -7.20 2.22 -11.11
N LEU A 170 -6.46 3.30 -11.37
CA LEU A 170 -6.80 4.64 -10.91
C LEU A 170 -8.11 5.14 -11.57
N SER A 171 -9.08 5.58 -10.77
CA SER A 171 -10.41 5.98 -11.26
C SER A 171 -10.38 7.16 -12.23
N LYS A 172 -10.99 7.05 -13.41
CA LYS A 172 -10.99 8.13 -14.43
C LYS A 172 -11.75 9.40 -14.02
N THR A 173 -12.70 9.27 -13.10
CA THR A 173 -13.55 10.37 -12.60
C THR A 173 -13.81 10.20 -11.12
N ASN A 174 -14.23 11.28 -10.44
CA ASN A 174 -14.61 11.21 -9.03
C ASN A 174 -15.82 10.29 -8.77
N LEU A 175 -16.77 10.21 -9.70
CA LEU A 175 -17.89 9.28 -9.57
C LEU A 175 -17.42 7.83 -9.50
N ILE A 176 -16.44 7.46 -10.32
CA ILE A 176 -15.83 6.13 -10.31
C ILE A 176 -15.09 5.89 -8.98
N ALA A 177 -14.31 6.87 -8.52
CA ALA A 177 -13.60 6.78 -7.24
C ALA A 177 -14.56 6.59 -6.04
N VAL A 178 -15.68 7.32 -6.03
CA VAL A 178 -16.73 7.16 -5.01
C VAL A 178 -17.32 5.76 -5.05
N ARG A 179 -17.65 5.24 -6.23
CA ARG A 179 -18.20 3.87 -6.38
C ARG A 179 -17.22 2.80 -5.94
N LYS A 180 -15.93 2.98 -6.25
CA LYS A 180 -14.86 2.08 -5.82
C LYS A 180 -14.74 2.05 -4.30
N ARG A 181 -14.63 3.23 -3.67
CA ARG A 181 -14.58 3.36 -2.21
C ARG A 181 -15.84 2.84 -1.52
N TRP A 182 -17.01 3.08 -2.12
CA TRP A 182 -18.27 2.53 -1.60
C TRP A 182 -18.25 1.01 -1.57
N ARG A 183 -17.73 0.37 -2.64
CA ARG A 183 -17.60 -1.08 -2.71
C ARG A 183 -16.63 -1.61 -1.66
N GLU A 184 -15.45 -0.99 -1.54
CA GLU A 184 -14.47 -1.36 -0.52
C GLU A 184 -15.07 -1.31 0.89
N HIS A 185 -15.81 -0.24 1.21
CA HIS A 185 -16.49 -0.12 2.49
C HIS A 185 -17.64 -1.13 2.65
N SER A 186 -18.39 -1.43 1.58
CA SER A 186 -19.47 -2.41 1.65
C SER A 186 -18.95 -3.83 1.87
N ASP A 187 -17.80 -4.16 1.29
CA ASP A 187 -17.16 -5.46 1.43
C ASP A 187 -16.66 -5.63 2.88
N ILE A 188 -16.02 -4.61 3.45
CA ILE A 188 -15.61 -4.62 4.88
C ILE A 188 -16.81 -4.80 5.82
N VAL A 189 -17.92 -4.11 5.55
CA VAL A 189 -19.15 -4.25 6.36
C VAL A 189 -19.75 -5.65 6.20
N ALA A 190 -19.70 -6.23 5.00
CA ALA A 190 -20.19 -7.58 4.74
C ALA A 190 -19.33 -8.62 5.48
N ASP A 191 -18.01 -8.49 5.46
CA ASP A 191 -17.09 -9.37 6.17
C ASP A 191 -17.30 -9.27 7.69
N ALA A 192 -17.39 -8.05 8.23
CA ALA A 192 -17.66 -7.84 9.65
C ALA A 192 -19.03 -8.42 10.07
N ALA A 193 -20.05 -8.27 9.24
CA ALA A 193 -21.36 -8.86 9.51
C ALA A 193 -21.33 -10.40 9.48
N ALA A 194 -20.55 -11.00 8.55
CA ALA A 194 -20.37 -12.45 8.51
C ALA A 194 -19.65 -12.98 9.76
N THR A 195 -18.60 -12.28 10.23
CA THR A 195 -17.92 -12.63 11.49
C THR A 195 -18.86 -12.55 12.68
N LEU A 196 -19.70 -11.51 12.77
CA LEU A 196 -20.69 -11.39 13.84
C LEU A 196 -21.75 -12.51 13.79
N GLU A 197 -22.19 -12.93 12.60
CA GLU A 197 -23.13 -14.04 12.45
C GLU A 197 -22.50 -15.37 12.92
N THR A 198 -21.21 -15.61 12.63
CA THR A 198 -20.50 -16.80 13.10
C THR A 198 -20.23 -16.80 14.61
N GLU A 199 -19.99 -15.63 15.22
CA GLU A 199 -19.73 -15.52 16.66
C GLU A 199 -21.02 -15.51 17.50
N ALA A 200 -22.10 -14.92 16.98
CA ALA A 200 -23.40 -14.89 17.68
C ALA A 200 -24.13 -16.25 17.62
N PHE A 201 -23.87 -17.04 16.58
CA PHE A 201 -24.40 -18.39 16.41
C PHE A 201 -23.25 -19.32 16.04
N PRO A 202 -22.39 -19.69 17.02
CA PRO A 202 -21.42 -20.74 16.77
C PRO A 202 -22.17 -21.97 16.27
N PRO A 203 -21.66 -22.69 15.26
CA PRO A 203 -22.28 -23.93 14.83
C PRO A 203 -22.46 -24.81 16.08
N ASN A 204 -23.71 -25.19 16.34
CA ASN A 204 -24.05 -26.17 17.35
C ASN A 204 -23.50 -27.51 16.83
N ASP A 205 -22.20 -27.75 17.06
CA ASP A 205 -21.63 -29.08 16.95
C ASP A 205 -22.48 -29.94 17.89
N GLY A 206 -23.26 -30.83 17.28
CA GLY A 206 -24.29 -31.58 17.98
C GLY A 206 -23.69 -32.33 19.17
N ASP A 207 -24.38 -32.20 20.30
CA ASP A 207 -24.43 -33.09 21.44
C ASP A 207 -23.60 -34.38 21.28
N ASP A 208 -22.49 -34.48 22.02
CA ASP A 208 -22.27 -35.69 22.80
C ASP A 208 -22.21 -35.23 24.26
N ASP A 209 -23.22 -35.67 25.00
CA ASP A 209 -23.37 -35.59 26.44
C ASP A 209 -22.06 -35.97 27.14
N ASP A 210 -21.56 -35.10 28.02
CA ASP A 210 -21.08 -35.53 29.33
C ASP A 210 -21.06 -34.32 30.27
N ASP A 211 -21.85 -34.46 31.33
CA ASP A 211 -21.86 -33.61 32.51
C ASP A 211 -20.42 -33.48 33.07
N ASP A 212 -19.83 -32.29 32.99
CA ASP A 212 -18.84 -31.87 33.99
C ASP A 212 -18.80 -30.33 34.06
N ASP A 213 -19.21 -29.84 35.23
CA ASP A 213 -19.21 -28.46 35.72
C ASP A 213 -17.75 -27.94 35.84
N PHE A 214 -17.04 -27.79 34.72
CA PHE A 214 -15.78 -27.05 34.68
C PHE A 214 -16.08 -25.56 34.48
N ASP A 215 -16.29 -24.87 35.61
CA ASP A 215 -16.04 -23.44 35.74
C ASP A 215 -14.56 -23.20 35.40
N ASP A 216 -14.29 -22.81 34.16
CA ASP A 216 -12.97 -22.66 33.58
C ASP A 216 -12.23 -21.40 34.07
N GLY A 217 -12.75 -20.69 35.08
CA GLY A 217 -11.99 -19.65 35.82
C GLY A 217 -11.55 -18.46 34.98
N TRP A 218 -12.01 -18.36 33.74
CA TRP A 218 -11.80 -17.23 32.84
C TRP A 218 -12.81 -16.10 33.07
N ASP A 219 -13.92 -16.40 33.75
CA ASP A 219 -14.91 -15.43 34.23
C ASP A 219 -14.53 -14.89 35.62
N ASP A 220 -13.23 -14.76 35.93
CA ASP A 220 -12.76 -14.11 37.15
C ASP A 220 -12.93 -12.58 37.04
N PRO A 221 -13.87 -11.96 37.77
CA PRO A 221 -14.09 -10.52 37.75
C PRO A 221 -12.90 -9.72 38.33
N GLU A 222 -11.92 -10.36 38.97
CA GLU A 222 -10.71 -9.71 39.48
C GLU A 222 -9.69 -9.39 38.37
N LEU A 223 -9.77 -10.02 37.19
CA LEU A 223 -8.83 -9.78 36.07
C LEU A 223 -9.18 -8.56 35.21
N GLY A 224 -10.32 -7.89 35.44
CA GLY A 224 -10.70 -6.66 34.73
C GLY A 224 -10.88 -6.81 33.21
N LEU A 225 -10.86 -8.03 32.70
CA LEU A 225 -11.15 -8.36 31.30
C LEU A 225 -12.65 -8.60 31.17
N ILE A 226 -13.41 -7.52 31.02
CA ILE A 226 -14.79 -7.61 30.54
C ILE A 226 -14.70 -8.14 29.11
N MET A 227 -14.86 -9.45 28.93
CA MET A 227 -15.25 -9.99 27.63
C MET A 227 -16.54 -9.26 27.23
N PRO A 228 -16.63 -8.68 26.02
CA PRO A 228 -17.88 -8.13 25.56
C PRO A 228 -18.87 -9.30 25.55
N GLY A 229 -19.83 -9.28 26.48
CA GLY A 229 -20.84 -10.33 26.59
C GLY A 229 -21.53 -10.57 25.25
N LYS A 230 -22.01 -11.80 25.05
CA LYS A 230 -22.78 -12.22 23.86
C LYS A 230 -23.60 -11.04 23.33
N LEU A 231 -23.32 -10.64 22.09
CA LEU A 231 -24.00 -9.51 21.45
C LEU A 231 -25.51 -9.66 21.59
N SER A 232 -26.15 -8.59 22.07
CA SER A 232 -27.60 -8.59 22.17
C SER A 232 -28.23 -8.80 20.78
N PRO A 233 -29.39 -9.47 20.69
CA PRO A 233 -30.10 -9.67 19.42
C PRO A 233 -30.34 -8.37 18.65
N GLU A 234 -30.55 -7.27 19.37
CA GLU A 234 -30.72 -5.92 18.81
C GLU A 234 -29.45 -5.41 18.10
N GLN A 235 -28.25 -5.69 18.63
CA GLN A 235 -26.98 -5.32 18.01
C GLN A 235 -26.72 -6.13 16.72
N VAL A 236 -27.12 -7.41 16.71
CA VAL A 236 -27.04 -8.27 15.52
C VAL A 236 -28.01 -7.78 14.44
N GLU A 237 -29.25 -7.41 14.81
CA GLU A 237 -30.22 -6.86 13.87
C GLU A 237 -29.80 -5.49 13.32
N LEU A 238 -29.20 -4.63 14.15
CA LEU A 238 -28.64 -3.35 13.71
C LEU A 238 -27.52 -3.57 12.67
N ALA A 239 -26.61 -4.51 12.91
CA ALA A 239 -25.56 -4.85 11.95
C ALA A 239 -26.14 -5.36 10.61
N LYS A 240 -27.19 -6.18 10.66
CA LYS A 240 -27.94 -6.64 9.47
C LYS A 240 -28.63 -5.50 8.72
N ASN A 241 -29.14 -4.49 9.43
CA ASN A 241 -29.79 -3.32 8.83
C ASN A 241 -28.81 -2.35 8.16
N VAL A 242 -27.55 -2.29 8.62
CA VAL A 242 -26.48 -1.54 7.93
C VAL A 242 -26.15 -2.20 6.58
N ARG A 243 -26.21 -3.54 6.50
CA ARG A 243 -26.00 -4.32 5.27
C ARG A 243 -27.07 -4.04 4.20
N THR A 244 -28.35 -3.92 4.57
CA THR A 244 -29.47 -3.76 3.62
C THR A 244 -29.61 -2.34 3.06
N ARG A 245 -29.10 -1.32 3.75
CA ARG A 245 -29.08 0.07 3.27
C ARG A 245 -27.96 0.36 2.28
N SER A 246 -27.04 -0.58 2.07
CA SER A 246 -26.11 -0.52 0.96
C SER A 246 -26.85 -0.93 -0.32
N PRO A 247 -26.98 -0.07 -1.35
CA PRO A 247 -27.74 -0.44 -2.53
C PRO A 247 -27.03 -1.61 -3.20
N HIS A 248 -27.72 -2.75 -3.16
CA HIS A 248 -27.52 -3.90 -4.02
C HIS A 248 -27.14 -3.41 -5.42
N SER A 249 -26.04 -3.93 -5.97
CA SER A 249 -25.64 -3.65 -7.36
C SER A 249 -26.85 -3.74 -8.29
N PRO A 250 -26.99 -2.85 -9.29
CA PRO A 250 -28.07 -2.97 -10.25
C PRO A 250 -27.96 -4.35 -10.91
N ARG A 251 -29.07 -5.08 -10.88
CA ARG A 251 -29.27 -6.31 -11.65
C ARG A 251 -28.72 -6.10 -13.05
N ARG A 252 -27.82 -6.99 -13.47
CA ARG A 252 -27.56 -7.22 -14.89
C ARG A 252 -28.79 -7.91 -15.45
N ASP A 253 -29.79 -7.13 -15.82
CA ASP A 253 -30.80 -7.59 -16.75
C ASP A 253 -30.36 -7.10 -18.14
N PHE A 254 -30.12 -8.08 -19.02
CA PHE A 254 -29.83 -7.92 -20.44
C PHE A 254 -30.99 -7.26 -21.19
#